data_AF-A0A075FTG2-F1
#
_entry.id   AF-A0A075FTG2-F1
#
_cell.length_a   1.000
_cell.length_b   1.000
_cell.length_c   1.000
_cell.angle_alpha   90.00
_cell.angle_beta   90.00
_cell.angle_gamma   90.00
#
_symmetry.space_group_name_H-M   'P 1'
#
loop_
_entity.id
_entity.type
_entity.pdbx_description
1 polymer ?
#
loop_
_entity_poly.entity_id
_entity_poly.type
_entity_poly.pdbx_seq_one_letter_code
_entity_poly.pdbx_strand_id
1 'polypeptide(L)'
;MPALALRDNKTNVWEPVGEENMYAVVDESSGFVLTDTSGYILALCDKNGISKTIVQGLSQEQKDEIVKLLEKDNIPEYKGKVALPV
;
A
#
# COMPACT_ATOMS: atom_id res chain seq x y z
N MET A 1 -0.23 27.93 -3.36
CA MET A 1 1.03 27.27 -2.97
C MET A 1 0.73 25.78 -2.77
N PRO A 2 1.29 24.87 -3.57
CA PRO A 2 1.21 23.44 -3.29
C PRO A 2 2.13 23.10 -2.11
N ALA A 3 1.65 22.28 -1.17
CA ALA A 3 2.45 21.78 -0.06
C ALA A 3 3.24 20.54 -0.52
N LEU A 4 4.57 20.59 -0.44
CA LEU A 4 5.42 19.41 -0.61
C LEU A 4 5.65 18.78 0.76
N ALA A 5 5.17 17.55 0.95
CA ALA A 5 5.54 16.74 2.09
C ALA A 5 6.97 16.22 1.88
N LEU A 6 7.86 16.59 2.78
CA LEU A 6 9.28 16.24 2.73
C LEU A 6 9.59 15.21 3.81
N ARG A 7 10.44 14.24 3.48
CA ARG A 7 10.76 13.13 4.37
C ARG A 7 11.76 13.63 5.41
N ASP A 8 11.45 13.48 6.69
CA ASP A 8 12.41 13.73 7.77
C ASP A 8 13.39 12.55 7.83
N ASN A 9 14.44 12.58 7.00
CA ASN A 9 15.59 11.71 7.15
C ASN A 9 16.63 12.45 8.02
N LYS A 10 17.29 11.74 8.94
CA LYS A 10 18.35 12.33 9.80
C LYS A 10 19.62 12.75 9.04
N THR A 11 19.55 12.72 7.72
CA THR A 11 20.53 13.17 6.75
C THR A 11 20.00 14.48 6.18
N ASN A 12 20.78 15.55 6.06
CA ASN A 12 20.31 16.84 5.51
C ASN A 12 19.98 16.81 4.00
N VAL A 13 19.36 15.74 3.49
CA VAL A 13 19.05 15.48 2.08
C VAL A 13 17.54 15.38 1.94
N TRP A 14 16.94 16.40 1.34
CA TRP A 14 15.51 16.44 1.10
C TRP A 14 15.09 15.46 0.01
N GLU A 15 14.27 14.47 0.38
CA GLU A 15 13.68 13.51 -0.56
C GLU A 15 12.16 13.68 -0.62
N PRO A 16 11.55 13.59 -1.82
CA PRO A 16 10.10 13.63 -1.96
C PRO A 16 9.45 12.44 -1.24
N VAL A 17 8.37 12.72 -0.49
CA VAL A 17 7.59 11.67 0.18
C VAL A 17 6.55 11.14 -0.78
N GLY A 18 6.46 9.82 -0.92
CA GLY A 18 5.34 9.23 -1.63
C GLY A 18 5.42 9.30 -3.15
N GLU A 19 6.60 9.45 -3.75
CA GLU A 19 6.76 9.20 -5.19
C GLU A 19 6.81 7.69 -5.52
N GLU A 20 7.22 6.86 -4.56
CA GLU A 20 7.36 5.42 -4.77
C GLU A 20 6.00 4.72 -4.61
N ASN A 21 5.55 3.99 -5.63
CA ASN A 21 4.33 3.20 -5.56
C ASN A 21 4.70 1.73 -5.45
N MET A 22 4.34 1.10 -4.34
CA MET A 22 4.37 -0.34 -4.13
C MET A 22 2.96 -0.80 -3.80
N TYR A 23 2.64 -2.06 -4.04
CA TYR A 23 1.37 -2.62 -3.61
C TYR A 23 1.58 -3.66 -2.50
N ALA A 24 0.63 -3.76 -1.59
CA ALA A 24 0.63 -4.77 -0.55
C ALA A 24 -0.77 -5.36 -0.42
N VAL A 25 -0.81 -6.68 -0.30
CA VAL A 25 -2.05 -7.41 -0.04
C VAL A 25 -2.12 -7.68 1.46
N VAL A 26 -3.23 -7.28 2.06
CA VAL A 26 -3.53 -7.48 3.46
C VAL A 26 -4.71 -8.45 3.57
N ASP A 27 -4.52 -9.47 4.39
CA ASP A 27 -5.50 -10.51 4.73
C ASP A 27 -5.85 -10.44 6.23
N GLU A 28 -6.89 -11.17 6.65
CA GLU A 28 -7.40 -11.29 8.03
C GLU A 28 -6.29 -11.66 9.04
N SER A 29 -5.29 -12.43 8.60
CA SER A 29 -4.11 -12.78 9.40
C SER A 29 -3.25 -11.58 9.82
N SER A 30 -3.47 -10.42 9.21
CA SER A 30 -2.70 -9.19 9.45
C SER A 30 -3.21 -8.37 10.64
N GLY A 31 -4.28 -8.82 11.31
CA GLY A 31 -4.83 -8.17 12.51
C GLY A 31 -5.72 -6.96 12.24
N PHE A 32 -6.19 -6.77 11.01
CA PHE A 32 -7.17 -5.74 10.66
C PHE A 32 -8.58 -6.31 10.72
N VAL A 33 -9.52 -5.48 11.21
CA VAL A 33 -10.94 -5.83 11.23
C VAL A 33 -11.48 -5.75 9.81
N LEU A 34 -11.49 -6.90 9.12
CA LEU A 34 -12.28 -7.07 7.91
C LEU A 34 -13.73 -7.28 8.36
N THR A 35 -14.63 -6.41 7.90
CA THR A 35 -16.07 -6.56 8.20
C THR A 35 -16.68 -7.80 7.54
N ASP A 36 -15.99 -8.39 6.57
CA ASP A 36 -16.34 -9.64 5.90
C ASP A 36 -15.15 -10.62 5.93
N THR A 37 -15.38 -11.80 6.52
CA THR A 37 -14.44 -12.94 6.68
C THR A 37 -13.88 -13.52 5.36
N SER A 38 -14.16 -12.91 4.22
CA SER A 38 -13.75 -13.39 2.88
C SER A 38 -13.16 -12.31 1.97
N GLY A 39 -12.99 -11.09 2.48
CA GLY A 39 -12.51 -9.96 1.68
C GLY A 39 -11.00 -9.76 1.80
N TYR A 40 -10.34 -9.46 0.69
CA TYR A 40 -8.95 -8.97 0.71
C TYR A 40 -8.93 -7.44 0.77
N ILE A 41 -7.88 -6.91 1.40
CA ILE A 41 -7.50 -5.51 1.28
C ILE A 41 -6.28 -5.42 0.38
N LEU A 42 -6.31 -4.48 -0.56
CA LEU A 42 -5.15 -4.12 -1.35
C LEU A 42 -4.80 -2.66 -1.08
N ALA A 43 -3.55 -2.41 -0.71
CA ALA A 43 -3.07 -1.09 -0.35
C ALA A 43 -1.93 -0.69 -1.29
N LEU A 44 -1.94 0.55 -1.80
CA LEU A 44 -0.72 1.14 -2.32
C LEU A 44 0.03 1.78 -1.18
N CYS A 45 1.30 1.45 -1.05
CA CYS A 45 2.17 1.92 0.01
C CYS A 45 3.52 2.40 -0.55
N ASP A 46 4.20 3.17 0.28
CA ASP A 46 5.57 3.58 0.03
C ASP A 46 6.56 2.51 0.57
N LYS A 47 7.87 2.64 0.32
CA LYS A 47 8.91 1.69 0.78
C LYS A 47 8.95 1.45 2.30
N ASN A 48 8.33 2.34 3.07
CA ASN A 48 8.22 2.21 4.53
C ASN A 48 6.96 1.46 4.97
N GLY A 49 6.13 0.99 4.04
CA GLY A 49 4.84 0.35 4.33
C GLY A 49 3.75 1.33 4.77
N ILE A 50 3.93 2.63 4.58
CA ILE A 50 2.89 3.62 4.84
C ILE A 50 1.92 3.60 3.66
N SER A 51 0.67 3.23 3.90
CA SER A 51 -0.36 3.21 2.85
C SER A 51 -0.75 4.63 2.43
N LYS A 52 -0.89 4.84 1.12
CA LYS A 52 -1.42 6.07 0.52
C LYS A 52 -2.89 5.93 0.13
N THR A 53 -3.26 4.74 -0.34
CA THR A 53 -4.63 4.39 -0.67
C THR A 53 -4.88 2.93 -0.34
N ILE A 54 -6.12 2.61 -0.02
CA ILE A 54 -6.57 1.26 0.30
C ILE A 54 -7.87 0.98 -0.41
N VAL A 55 -8.05 -0.25 -0.86
CA VAL A 55 -9.33 -0.78 -1.30
C VAL A 55 -9.64 -2.01 -0.43
N GLN A 56 -10.87 -2.08 0.05
CA GLN A 56 -11.34 -3.14 0.95
C GLN A 56 -12.48 -3.92 0.29
N GLY A 57 -12.70 -5.15 0.73
CA GLY A 57 -13.81 -5.98 0.24
C GLY A 57 -13.58 -6.59 -1.14
N LEU A 58 -12.33 -6.80 -1.54
CA LEU A 58 -12.02 -7.47 -2.81
C LEU A 58 -12.24 -8.98 -2.71
N SER A 59 -12.81 -9.59 -3.75
CA SER A 59 -12.78 -11.04 -3.91
C SER A 59 -11.38 -11.53 -4.32
N GLN A 60 -11.14 -12.84 -4.20
CA GLN A 60 -9.86 -13.44 -4.61
C GLN A 60 -9.55 -13.21 -6.09
N GLU A 61 -10.57 -13.30 -6.95
CA GLU A 61 -10.46 -13.11 -8.40
C GLU A 61 -10.09 -11.66 -8.74
N GLN A 62 -10.77 -10.70 -8.10
CA GLN A 62 -10.50 -9.26 -8.29
C GLN A 62 -9.11 -8.88 -7.82
N LYS A 63 -8.68 -9.40 -6.67
CA LYS A 63 -7.32 -9.22 -6.18
C LYS A 63 -6.29 -9.69 -7.21
N ASP A 64 -6.45 -10.91 -7.74
CA ASP A 64 -5.50 -11.51 -8.67
C ASP A 64 -5.41 -10.73 -9.99
N GLU A 65 -6.55 -10.24 -10.49
CA GLU A 65 -6.60 -9.37 -11.67
C GLU A 65 -5.86 -8.04 -11.43
N ILE A 66 -6.10 -7.40 -10.28
CA ILE A 66 -5.43 -6.15 -9.90
C ILE A 66 -3.93 -6.37 -9.73
N VAL A 67 -3.51 -7.46 -9.07
CA VAL A 67 -2.08 -7.80 -8.90
C VAL A 67 -1.40 -7.97 -10.26
N LYS A 68 -2.03 -8.67 -11.20
CA LYS A 68 -1.50 -8.82 -12.57
C LYS A 68 -1.36 -7.49 -13.30
N LEU A 69 -2.31 -6.57 -13.14
CA LEU A 69 -2.21 -5.23 -13.71
C LEU A 69 -1.05 -4.44 -13.09
N LEU A 70 -0.90 -4.50 -11.78
CA LEU A 70 0.18 -3.82 -11.05
C LEU A 70 1.57 -4.38 -11.43
N GLU A 71 1.70 -5.70 -11.54
CA GLU A 71 2.92 -6.36 -12.02
C GLU A 71 3.25 -5.96 -13.46
N LYS A 72 2.24 -5.88 -14.34
CA LYS A 72 2.40 -5.42 -15.71
C LYS A 72 2.88 -3.97 -15.79
N ASP A 73 2.44 -3.13 -14.86
CA ASP A 73 2.87 -1.74 -14.73
C ASP A 73 4.21 -1.58 -13.98
N ASN A 74 4.93 -2.68 -13.69
CA ASN A 74 6.20 -2.70 -12.94
C ASN A 74 6.10 -2.12 -11.52
N ILE A 75 4.94 -2.23 -10.88
CA ILE A 75 4.74 -1.81 -9.49
C ILE A 75 5.16 -2.99 -8.59
N PRO A 76 6.18 -2.83 -7.74
CA PRO A 76 6.67 -3.92 -6.91
C PRO A 76 5.73 -4.25 -5.73
N GLU A 77 5.74 -5.52 -5.32
CA GLU A 77 5.06 -5.99 -4.12
C GLU A 77 5.86 -5.61 -2.86
N TYR A 78 5.19 -4.99 -1.89
CA TYR A 78 5.73 -4.72 -0.57
C TYR A 78 5.35 -5.84 0.41
N LYS A 79 6.37 -6.57 0.88
CA LYS A 79 6.21 -7.73 1.79
C LYS A 79 6.36 -7.39 3.27
N GLY A 80 6.52 -6.11 3.61
CA GLY A 80 6.66 -5.65 5.00
C GLY A 80 5.32 -5.47 5.70
N LYS A 81 5.35 -5.07 6.97
CA LYS A 81 4.13 -4.63 7.68
C LYS A 81 3.64 -3.33 7.06
N VAL A 82 2.38 -3.34 6.63
CA VAL A 82 1.69 -2.16 6.12
C VAL A 82 1.00 -1.44 7.28
N ALA A 83 1.26 -0.15 7.42
CA ALA A 83 0.47 0.73 8.26
C ALA A 83 -0.70 1.24 7.40
N LEU A 84 -1.91 0.75 7.67
CA LEU A 84 -3.13 1.26 7.07
C LEU A 84 -3.54 2.56 7.77
N PRO A 85 -4.22 3.50 7.07
CA PRO A 85 -4.71 4.73 7.69
C PRO A 85 -5.87 4.33 8.61
N VAL A 86 -5.80 4.74 9.88
CA VAL A 86 -6.91 4.62 10.83
C VAL A 86 -7.85 5.82 10.73
#